data_AF-A0A656JSB6-F1
#
_entry.id   AF-A0A656JSB6-F1
#
_cell.length_a   1.000
_cell.length_b   1.000
_cell.length_c   1.000
_cell.angle_alpha   90.00
_cell.angle_beta   90.00
_cell.angle_gamma   90.00
#
_symmetry.space_group_name_H-M   'P 1'
#
loop_
_entity.id
_entity.type
_entity.pdbx_description
1 polymer ?
#
loop_
_entity_poly.entity_id
_entity_poly.type
_entity_poly.pdbx_seq_one_letter_code
_entity_poly.pdbx_strand_id
1 'polypeptide(L)' 'YSYYGQHVDERVKPQNPALVAKAIAPDYAVGPHTASLGLVFADGKTLAAPFNEGLFIGQHGSWNRKPHSGYKV' A
#
# COMPACT_ATOMS: atom_id res chain seq x y z
N TYR A 1 -4.58 -18.19 -2.36
CA TYR A 1 -4.49 -16.88 -1.69
C TYR A 1 -4.19 -15.82 -2.73
N SER A 2 -4.58 -14.57 -2.49
CA SER A 2 -4.25 -13.44 -3.39
C SER A 2 -3.20 -12.53 -2.78
N TYR A 3 -2.27 -12.02 -3.60
CA TYR A 3 -1.30 -11.02 -3.17
C TYR A 3 -1.62 -9.59 -3.64
N TYR A 4 -2.48 -9.42 -4.65
CA TYR A 4 -2.92 -8.11 -5.15
C TYR A 4 -4.11 -8.31 -6.10
N GLY A 5 -5.33 -7.91 -5.75
CA GLY A 5 -6.51 -8.14 -6.61
C GLY A 5 -6.72 -9.63 -6.96
N GLN A 6 -6.93 -9.97 -8.22
CA GLN A 6 -7.22 -11.36 -8.63
C GLN A 6 -5.96 -12.15 -9.05
N HIS A 7 -4.80 -11.87 -8.46
CA HIS A 7 -3.57 -12.63 -8.71
C HIS A 7 -3.41 -13.80 -7.76
N VAL A 8 -3.23 -15.01 -8.30
CA VAL A 8 -3.01 -16.23 -7.50
C VAL A 8 -1.58 -16.24 -6.93
N ASP A 9 -1.45 -16.42 -5.61
CA ASP A 9 -0.17 -16.72 -4.98
C ASP A 9 0.07 -18.24 -4.97
N GLU A 10 0.85 -18.74 -5.93
CA GLU A 10 1.14 -20.16 -6.13
C GLU A 10 1.93 -20.80 -4.98
N ARG A 11 2.57 -19.99 -4.12
CA ARG A 11 3.39 -20.48 -3.00
C ARG A 11 2.52 -21.06 -1.88
N VAL A 12 1.27 -20.63 -1.76
CA VAL A 12 0.39 -21.03 -0.66
C VAL A 12 -0.44 -22.26 -1.04
N LYS A 13 -0.42 -23.30 -0.20
CA LYS A 13 -1.21 -24.53 -0.40
C LYS A 13 -2.07 -24.84 0.83
N PRO A 14 -3.32 -25.33 0.66
CA PRO A 14 -4.01 -25.54 -0.61
C PRO A 14 -4.50 -24.23 -1.26
N GLN A 15 -4.82 -24.29 -2.55
CA GLN A 15 -5.35 -23.15 -3.30
C GLN A 15 -6.86 -23.01 -3.15
N ASN A 16 -7.37 -21.78 -3.32
CA ASN A 16 -8.80 -21.49 -3.42
C ASN A 16 -9.06 -20.37 -4.46
N PRO A 17 -9.17 -20.71 -5.75
CA PRO A 17 -9.34 -19.74 -6.83
C PRO A 17 -10.62 -18.91 -6.74
N ALA A 18 -11.70 -19.47 -6.17
CA ALA A 18 -12.97 -18.77 -6.02
C ALA A 18 -12.88 -17.58 -5.05
N LEU A 19 -12.03 -17.68 -4.01
CA LEU A 19 -11.74 -16.53 -3.14
C LEU A 19 -10.82 -15.51 -3.82
N VAL A 20 -9.87 -15.95 -4.64
CA VAL A 20 -8.99 -15.04 -5.42
C VAL A 20 -9.82 -14.21 -6.40
N ALA A 21 -10.81 -14.79 -7.08
CA ALA A 21 -11.70 -14.08 -7.99
C ALA A 21 -12.54 -12.99 -7.30
N LYS A 22 -12.74 -13.06 -5.98
CA LYS A 22 -13.47 -12.05 -5.19
C LYS A 22 -12.59 -10.96 -4.61
N ALA A 23 -11.27 -11.08 -4.72
CA ALA A 23 -10.35 -10.11 -4.15
C ALA A 23 -10.35 -8.79 -4.94
N ILE A 24 -10.45 -7.68 -4.22
CA ILE A 24 -10.47 -6.32 -4.78
C ILE A 24 -9.02 -5.81 -4.82
N ALA A 25 -8.60 -5.25 -5.94
CA ALA A 25 -7.30 -4.59 -6.04
C ALA A 25 -7.34 -3.23 -5.30
N PRO A 26 -6.28 -2.86 -4.57
CA PRO A 26 -6.22 -1.53 -3.97
C PRO A 26 -6.04 -0.46 -5.05
N ASP A 27 -6.61 0.73 -4.83
CA ASP A 27 -6.56 1.84 -5.78
C ASP A 27 -5.14 2.40 -5.99
N TYR A 28 -4.27 2.24 -4.98
CA TYR A 28 -2.90 2.73 -5.03
C TYR A 28 -1.93 1.79 -4.31
N ALA A 29 -0.78 1.55 -4.93
CA ALA A 29 0.31 0.77 -4.35
C ALA A 29 1.43 1.69 -3.86
N VAL A 30 1.76 1.61 -2.57
CA VAL A 30 2.89 2.34 -1.98
C VAL A 30 4.23 1.64 -2.14
N GLY A 31 4.24 0.46 -2.76
CA GLY A 31 5.42 -0.37 -2.98
C GLY A 31 5.75 -1.31 -1.80
N PRO A 32 6.60 -2.31 -2.03
CA PRO A 32 6.91 -3.33 -1.03
C PRO A 32 7.84 -2.78 0.07
N HIS A 33 7.60 -3.24 1.31
CA HIS A 33 8.41 -2.96 2.50
C HIS A 33 8.52 -1.48 2.93
N THR A 34 7.66 -0.57 2.46
CA THR A 34 7.74 0.85 2.86
C THR A 34 7.35 1.14 4.31
N ALA A 35 6.76 0.17 5.02
CA ALA A 35 6.31 0.28 6.41
C ALA A 35 5.49 1.56 6.64
N SER A 36 4.34 1.67 5.97
CA SER A 36 3.42 2.80 6.16
C SER A 36 2.77 2.69 7.54
N LEU A 37 3.02 3.68 8.42
CA LEU A 37 2.55 3.66 9.82
C LEU A 37 1.42 4.66 10.10
N GLY A 38 1.16 5.58 9.18
CA GLY A 38 0.13 6.61 9.33
C GLY A 38 -0.38 7.09 7.99
N LEU A 39 -1.64 7.52 7.98
CA LEU A 39 -2.36 8.02 6.83
C LEU A 39 -3.28 9.15 7.29
N VAL A 40 -3.28 10.28 6.57
CA VAL A 40 -4.14 11.42 6.89
C VAL A 40 -4.59 12.13 5.61
N PHE A 41 -5.87 12.49 5.54
CA PHE A 41 -6.40 13.32 4.46
C PHE A 41 -6.10 14.78 4.71
N ALA A 42 -5.80 15.52 3.65
CA ALA A 42 -5.77 16.97 3.70
C ALA A 42 -7.17 17.50 4.03
N ASP A 43 -7.26 18.55 4.85
CA ASP A 43 -8.52 19.15 5.29
C ASP A 43 -8.93 20.39 4.47
N GLY A 44 -8.17 20.74 3.44
CA GLY A 44 -8.37 21.94 2.62
C GLY A 44 -7.97 23.26 3.29
N LYS A 45 -7.50 23.23 4.55
CA LYS A 45 -7.38 24.44 5.40
C LYS A 45 -6.00 24.60 6.05
N THR A 46 -5.35 23.48 6.39
CA THR A 46 -4.10 23.49 7.16
C THR A 46 -2.87 23.71 6.27
N LEU A 47 -2.85 23.11 5.09
CA LEU A 47 -1.74 23.22 4.13
C LEU A 47 -2.15 24.08 2.94
N ALA A 48 -1.19 24.82 2.37
CA ALA A 48 -1.39 25.57 1.13
C ALA A 48 -1.25 24.66 -0.10
N ALA A 49 -1.76 25.12 -1.25
CA ALA A 49 -1.56 24.43 -2.52
C ALA A 49 -0.04 24.20 -2.79
N PRO A 50 0.34 23.03 -3.33
CA PRO A 50 -0.50 21.95 -3.84
C PRO A 50 -0.89 20.87 -2.80
N PHE A 51 -0.63 21.10 -1.52
CA PHE A 51 -0.79 20.10 -0.45
C PHE A 51 -2.11 20.23 0.32
N ASN A 52 -3.00 21.10 -0.12
CA ASN A 52 -4.28 21.35 0.52
C ASN A 52 -5.33 20.26 0.24
N GLU A 53 -5.09 19.37 -0.72
CA GLU A 53 -5.99 18.27 -1.09
C GLU A 53 -5.23 16.94 -1.16
N GLY A 54 -5.94 15.82 -1.04
CA GLY A 54 -5.38 14.47 -1.17
C GLY A 54 -5.06 13.80 0.15
N LEU A 55 -4.05 12.91 0.12
CA LEU A 55 -3.72 12.00 1.20
C LEU A 55 -2.20 11.94 1.42
N PHE A 56 -1.78 12.02 2.68
CA PHE A 56 -0.38 11.88 3.10
C PHE A 56 -0.19 10.54 3.80
N ILE A 57 0.91 9.85 3.50
CA ILE A 57 1.21 8.53 4.06
C ILE A 57 2.63 8.53 4.61
N GLY A 58 2.79 8.43 5.92
CA GLY A 58 4.10 8.33 6.55
C GLY A 58 4.72 6.95 6.34
N GLN A 59 5.77 6.86 5.53
CA GLN A 59 6.52 5.63 5.23
C GLN A 59 7.77 5.53 6.10
N HIS A 60 7.70 4.73 7.16
CA HIS A 60 8.81 4.56 8.12
C HIS A 60 10.02 3.85 7.52
N GLY A 61 9.80 3.00 6.52
CA GLY A 61 10.86 2.40 5.73
C GLY A 61 11.24 0.97 6.09
N SER A 62 11.89 0.33 5.12
CA SER A 62 12.20 -1.10 5.13
C SER A 62 13.47 -1.42 5.91
N TRP A 63 13.38 -2.38 6.83
CA TRP A 63 14.58 -3.06 7.35
C TRP A 63 14.97 -4.28 6.48
N ASN A 64 13.99 -4.97 5.88
CA ASN A 64 14.17 -6.23 5.15
C ASN A 64 14.06 -6.06 3.62
N ARG A 65 14.81 -5.11 3.05
CA ARG A 65 14.88 -4.93 1.60
C ARG A 65 16.21 -4.28 1.19
N LYS A 66 16.78 -4.69 0.07
CA LYS A 66 17.94 -4.04 -0.56
C LYS A 66 17.67 -3.77 -2.05
N PRO A 67 17.77 -2.51 -2.53
CA PRO A 67 17.97 -1.29 -1.74
C PRO A 67 16.77 -1.02 -0.80
N HIS A 68 16.98 -0.18 0.22
CA HIS A 68 15.91 0.21 1.15
C HIS A 68 14.77 0.96 0.42
N SER A 69 13.57 0.96 0.99
CA SER A 69 12.37 1.64 0.48
C SER A 69 11.58 2.28 1.61
N GLY A 70 10.80 3.33 1.31
CA GLY A 70 10.13 4.18 2.31
C GLY A 70 11.00 5.36 2.71
N TYR A 71 11.00 5.73 3.99
CA TYR A 71 11.73 6.90 4.56
C TYR A 71 11.28 8.23 3.95
N LYS A 72 9.96 8.40 3.82
CA LYS A 72 9.34 9.58 3.19
C LYS A 72 7.89 9.76 3.64
N VAL A 73 7.31 10.88 3.23
CA VAL A 73 5.87 11.16 3.28
C VAL A 73 5.34 11.19 1.85
#